data_AF-A0A6I3M6N7-F1
#
_entry.id   AF-A0A6I3M6N7-F1
#
_cell.length_a   1.000
_cell.length_b   1.000
_cell.length_c   1.000
_cell.angle_alpha   90.00
_cell.angle_beta   90.00
_cell.angle_gamma   90.00
#
_symmetry.space_group_name_H-M   'P 1'
#
loop_
_entity.id
_entity.type
_entity.pdbx_description
1 polymer ?
#
loop_
_entity_poly.entity_id
_entity_poly.type
_entity_poly.pdbx_seq_one_letter_code
_entity_poly.pdbx_strand_id
1 'polypeptide(L)'
;MTLADPALPRARSPRFFAGQLLTADDLNAEQDVDTGLRRLHNRMLHGWGIAAGLAVTGGRGGTSVTVGAGYALDAAGRELVVPDARVAAIPAVAGGVDGGPIRFTLVLRWRDDDEAAVDTRPGACATEGAVRRDDGPALEWREPGQVSAGIHVVLADVDVQSCRLLGPPDDSGRRLLNPPPTPYAGSGATVAGETVWRVRSAQGVAPWALWTDVDTSEAGFGDIPAYVARIVGPREVTAAQAPHGTPCLLDGPPHIEASEPGRFRVVVPLLRAVLTDPVRGTLIEVNPIGLIAAPALADIASFTLKWTVEWIGVQT
;
A
#
# COMPACT_ATOMS: atom_id res chain seq x y z
N MET A 1 -6.21 -27.69 -0.65
CA MET A 1 -4.98 -27.40 0.11
C MET A 1 -5.27 -27.66 1.57
N THR A 2 -5.05 -28.89 2.03
CA THR A 2 -5.06 -29.20 3.46
C THR A 2 -3.88 -28.44 4.07
N LEU A 3 -4.18 -27.38 4.83
CA LEU A 3 -3.20 -26.77 5.72
C LEU A 3 -2.81 -27.85 6.72
N ALA A 4 -1.73 -28.58 6.45
CA ALA A 4 -1.04 -29.30 7.50
C ALA A 4 -0.78 -28.29 8.61
N ASP A 5 -1.18 -28.64 9.84
CA ASP A 5 -1.08 -27.77 11.00
C ASP A 5 0.36 -27.21 11.04
N PRO A 6 0.55 -25.89 10.89
CA PRO A 6 1.87 -25.35 10.67
C PRO A 6 2.71 -25.64 11.90
N ALA A 7 3.85 -26.33 11.73
CA ALA A 7 4.75 -26.63 12.82
C ALA A 7 5.14 -25.33 13.53
N LEU A 8 4.60 -25.13 14.73
CA LEU A 8 4.91 -23.96 15.55
C LEU A 8 6.32 -24.15 16.13
N PRO A 9 7.19 -23.13 16.05
CA PRO A 9 8.51 -23.22 16.65
C PRO A 9 8.37 -23.47 18.16
N ARG A 10 9.19 -24.38 18.70
CA ARG A 10 9.24 -24.59 20.15
C ARG A 10 9.83 -23.34 20.80
N ALA A 11 9.04 -22.62 21.58
CA ALA A 11 9.51 -21.47 22.34
C ALA A 11 10.32 -21.91 23.57
N ARG A 12 11.53 -22.44 23.36
CA ARG A 12 12.53 -22.57 24.43
C ARG A 12 13.60 -21.52 24.20
N SER A 13 13.31 -20.28 24.59
CA SER A 13 14.29 -19.20 24.54
C SER A 13 15.38 -19.44 25.59
N PRO A 14 16.66 -19.59 25.19
CA PRO A 14 17.79 -19.54 26.11
C PRO A 14 17.67 -18.35 27.07
N ARG A 15 17.99 -18.56 28.34
CA ARG A 15 18.10 -17.48 29.33
C ARG A 15 19.53 -17.42 29.81
N PHE A 16 20.10 -16.21 29.79
CA PHE A 16 21.49 -15.98 30.14
C PHE A 16 21.62 -15.34 31.52
N PHE A 17 22.70 -15.64 32.24
CA PHE A 17 23.07 -14.98 33.50
C PHE A 17 24.56 -14.60 33.53
N ALA A 18 24.92 -13.66 34.40
CA ALA A 18 26.28 -13.15 34.49
C ALA A 18 27.29 -14.24 34.88
N GLY A 19 28.37 -14.37 34.10
CA GLY A 19 29.40 -15.37 34.31
C GLY A 19 29.09 -16.76 33.73
N GLN A 20 27.96 -16.94 33.06
CA GLN A 20 27.63 -18.18 32.35
C GLN A 20 28.56 -18.40 31.15
N LEU A 21 29.06 -19.63 31.00
CA LEU A 21 29.71 -20.09 29.77
C LEU A 21 28.64 -20.39 28.72
N LEU A 22 28.72 -19.75 27.55
CA LEU A 22 27.84 -20.04 26.41
C LEU A 22 28.49 -21.08 25.50
N THR A 23 27.72 -22.09 25.14
CA THR A 23 28.13 -23.14 24.21
C THR A 23 27.61 -22.87 22.80
N ALA A 24 28.11 -23.62 21.81
CA ALA A 24 27.54 -23.59 20.47
C ALA A 24 26.05 -23.97 20.47
N ASP A 25 25.65 -24.93 21.30
CA ASP A 25 24.25 -25.35 21.43
C ASP A 25 23.35 -24.22 21.93
N ASP A 26 23.83 -23.41 22.88
CA ASP A 26 23.08 -22.25 23.39
C ASP A 26 22.87 -21.19 22.31
N LEU A 27 23.92 -20.90 21.52
CA LEU A 27 23.86 -19.89 20.47
C LEU A 27 23.05 -20.35 19.26
N ASN A 28 23.16 -21.62 18.87
CA ASN A 28 22.37 -22.22 17.81
C ASN A 28 20.88 -22.26 18.21
N ALA A 29 20.57 -22.60 19.45
CA ALA A 29 19.20 -22.59 19.96
C ALA A 29 18.57 -21.18 19.91
N GLU A 30 19.33 -20.14 20.24
CA GLU A 30 18.86 -18.75 20.10
C GLU A 30 18.58 -18.39 18.63
N GLN A 31 19.48 -18.74 17.72
CA GLN A 31 19.30 -18.49 16.27
C GLN A 31 18.10 -19.24 15.69
N ASP A 32 17.87 -20.48 16.11
CA ASP A 32 16.73 -21.30 15.69
C ASP A 32 15.40 -20.69 16.14
N VAL A 33 15.35 -20.15 17.36
CA VAL A 33 14.14 -19.48 17.88
C VAL A 33 13.85 -18.21 17.08
N ASP A 34 14.84 -17.35 16.87
CA ASP A 34 14.67 -16.11 16.09
C ASP A 34 14.24 -16.42 14.64
N THR A 35 14.96 -17.30 13.97
CA THR A 35 14.68 -17.71 12.59
C THR A 35 13.29 -18.35 12.49
N GLY A 36 12.91 -19.20 13.45
CA GLY A 36 11.61 -19.84 13.51
C GLY A 36 10.47 -18.84 13.68
N LEU A 37 10.61 -17.89 14.60
CA LEU A 37 9.61 -16.83 14.83
C LEU A 37 9.48 -15.87 13.65
N ARG A 38 10.60 -15.48 13.02
CA ARG A 38 10.61 -14.62 11.84
C ARG A 38 9.93 -15.29 10.65
N ARG A 39 10.26 -16.56 10.37
CA ARG A 39 9.58 -17.35 9.32
C ARG A 39 8.08 -17.53 9.60
N LEU A 40 7.71 -17.73 10.87
CA LEU A 40 6.31 -17.79 11.29
C LEU A 40 5.60 -16.46 11.03
N HIS A 41 6.17 -15.33 11.45
CA HIS A 41 5.64 -13.99 11.20
C HIS A 41 5.41 -13.75 9.70
N ASN A 42 6.43 -14.03 8.88
CA ASN A 42 6.37 -13.87 7.43
C ASN A 42 5.25 -14.68 6.80
N ARG A 43 5.18 -15.99 7.10
CA ARG A 43 4.18 -16.88 6.51
C ARG A 43 2.75 -16.59 7.00
N MET A 44 2.58 -16.14 8.24
CA MET A 44 1.26 -15.89 8.83
C MET A 44 0.70 -14.50 8.51
N LEU A 45 1.54 -13.48 8.35
CA LEU A 45 1.09 -12.09 8.24
C LEU A 45 1.33 -11.47 6.85
N HIS A 46 2.34 -11.94 6.10
CA HIS A 46 2.77 -11.28 4.87
C HIS A 46 2.53 -12.10 3.60
N GLY A 47 2.37 -13.43 3.71
CA GLY A 47 2.22 -14.30 2.55
C GLY A 47 3.55 -14.56 1.84
N TRP A 48 3.55 -14.59 0.49
CA TRP A 48 4.76 -14.87 -0.30
C TRP A 48 4.75 -14.14 -1.67
N GLY A 49 5.93 -13.92 -2.24
CA GLY A 49 6.12 -13.17 -3.49
C GLY A 49 7.33 -12.23 -3.43
N ILE A 50 7.51 -11.42 -4.47
CA ILE A 50 8.57 -10.41 -4.59
C ILE A 50 8.14 -9.12 -3.91
N ALA A 51 8.85 -8.67 -2.87
CA ALA A 51 8.52 -7.40 -2.20
C ALA A 51 9.24 -6.20 -2.82
N ALA A 52 10.44 -6.39 -3.35
CA ALA A 52 11.21 -5.31 -3.97
C ALA A 52 12.20 -5.85 -5.01
N GLY A 53 12.41 -5.09 -6.09
CA GLY A 53 13.47 -5.36 -7.07
C GLY A 53 13.27 -6.64 -7.89
N LEU A 54 14.35 -7.41 -8.06
CA LEU A 54 14.39 -8.70 -8.80
C LEU A 54 13.89 -8.60 -10.26
N ALA A 55 14.07 -7.44 -10.90
CA ALA A 55 13.77 -7.28 -12.32
C ALA A 55 14.72 -8.13 -13.17
N VAL A 56 14.19 -8.82 -14.18
CA VAL A 56 14.97 -9.64 -15.11
C VAL A 56 15.11 -8.89 -16.43
N THR A 57 16.34 -8.73 -16.89
CA THR A 57 16.64 -8.08 -18.18
C THR A 57 17.38 -9.02 -19.10
N GLY A 58 17.06 -8.96 -20.39
CA GLY A 58 17.62 -9.82 -21.43
C GLY A 58 17.03 -9.44 -22.78
N GLY A 59 17.65 -9.88 -23.87
CA GLY A 59 17.23 -9.53 -25.22
C GLY A 59 17.37 -10.68 -26.20
N ARG A 60 16.63 -10.59 -27.32
CA ARG A 60 16.67 -11.56 -28.42
C ARG A 60 18.12 -11.84 -28.84
N GLY A 61 18.44 -13.12 -29.00
CA GLY A 61 19.77 -13.57 -29.41
C GLY A 61 20.79 -13.66 -28.26
N GLY A 62 20.44 -13.17 -27.06
CA GLY A 62 21.25 -13.27 -25.86
C GLY A 62 21.35 -14.70 -25.34
N THR A 63 22.43 -14.98 -24.61
CA THR A 63 22.75 -16.29 -24.01
C THR A 63 22.66 -16.29 -22.48
N SER A 64 22.22 -15.16 -21.90
CA SER A 64 22.04 -14.98 -20.47
C SER A 64 21.01 -13.88 -20.19
N VAL A 65 20.54 -13.84 -18.95
CA VAL A 65 19.71 -12.76 -18.40
C VAL A 65 20.37 -12.19 -17.15
N THR A 66 20.10 -10.93 -16.84
CA THR A 66 20.56 -10.24 -15.62
C THR A 66 19.37 -10.03 -14.70
N VAL A 67 19.46 -10.56 -13.48
CA VAL A 67 18.52 -10.34 -12.38
C VAL A 67 19.06 -9.21 -11.50
N GLY A 68 18.29 -8.15 -11.31
CA GLY A 68 18.65 -7.05 -10.41
C GLY A 68 18.60 -7.47 -8.94
N ALA A 69 19.21 -6.66 -8.07
CA ALA A 69 19.09 -6.81 -6.63
C ALA A 69 17.62 -6.75 -6.18
N GLY A 70 17.30 -7.39 -5.07
CA GLY A 70 15.96 -7.36 -4.51
C GLY A 70 15.70 -8.38 -3.42
N TYR A 71 14.42 -8.51 -3.07
CA TYR A 71 13.96 -9.24 -1.91
C TYR A 71 12.62 -9.92 -2.21
N ALA A 72 12.51 -11.20 -1.82
CA ALA A 72 11.27 -11.96 -1.89
C ALA A 72 11.05 -12.81 -0.64
N LEU A 73 9.80 -13.19 -0.43
CA LEU A 73 9.40 -14.22 0.54
C LEU A 73 8.88 -15.44 -0.22
N ASP A 74 9.22 -16.62 0.27
CA ASP A 74 8.56 -17.86 -0.16
C ASP A 74 7.42 -18.25 0.80
N ALA A 75 6.62 -19.25 0.42
CA ALA A 75 5.46 -19.72 1.16
C ALA A 75 5.82 -20.39 2.49
N ALA A 76 7.08 -20.74 2.71
CA ALA A 76 7.57 -21.22 4.00
C ALA A 76 7.93 -20.04 4.94
N GLY A 77 7.90 -18.79 4.46
CA GLY A 77 8.28 -17.59 5.19
C GLY A 77 9.77 -17.30 5.16
N ARG A 78 10.52 -17.96 4.27
CA ARG A 78 11.97 -17.78 4.11
C ARG A 78 12.24 -16.55 3.25
N GLU A 79 13.31 -15.85 3.60
CA GLU A 79 13.67 -14.58 3.00
C GLU A 79 14.72 -14.80 1.92
N LEU A 80 14.40 -14.43 0.70
CA LEU A 80 15.25 -14.60 -0.46
C LEU A 80 15.89 -13.25 -0.79
N VAL A 81 17.05 -13.00 -0.19
CA VAL A 81 17.79 -11.73 -0.34
C VAL A 81 18.80 -11.85 -1.47
N VAL A 82 18.70 -10.97 -2.46
CA VAL A 82 19.67 -10.84 -3.55
C VAL A 82 20.28 -9.44 -3.46
N PRO A 83 21.43 -9.27 -2.79
CA PRO A 83 21.97 -7.94 -2.50
C PRO A 83 22.49 -7.22 -3.75
N ASP A 84 23.01 -7.98 -4.73
CA ASP A 84 23.63 -7.47 -5.95
C ASP A 84 23.05 -8.15 -7.19
N ALA A 85 23.19 -7.50 -8.35
CA ALA A 85 22.74 -8.07 -9.61
C ALA A 85 23.45 -9.40 -9.93
N ARG A 86 22.70 -10.40 -10.40
CA ARG A 86 23.20 -11.73 -10.76
C ARG A 86 22.94 -12.04 -12.22
N VAL A 87 23.93 -12.63 -12.89
CA VAL A 87 23.79 -13.12 -14.27
C VAL A 87 23.43 -14.60 -14.25
N ALA A 88 22.41 -15.01 -15.00
CA ALA A 88 22.04 -16.39 -15.23
C ALA A 88 22.19 -16.74 -16.71
N ALA A 89 23.09 -17.67 -17.03
CA ALA A 89 23.17 -18.25 -18.38
C ALA A 89 21.89 -19.02 -18.68
N ILE A 90 21.36 -18.89 -19.89
CA ILE A 90 20.15 -19.64 -20.29
C ILE A 90 20.48 -21.12 -20.52
N PRO A 91 19.51 -22.04 -20.44
CA PRO A 91 19.72 -23.44 -20.76
C PRO A 91 20.25 -23.65 -22.18
N ALA A 92 21.32 -24.45 -22.31
CA ALA A 92 21.95 -24.74 -23.59
C ALA A 92 21.18 -25.82 -24.37
N VAL A 93 20.09 -25.42 -25.03
CA VAL A 93 19.23 -26.31 -25.82
C VAL A 93 19.17 -25.91 -27.29
N ALA A 94 19.20 -26.90 -28.19
CA ALA A 94 19.06 -26.66 -29.63
C ALA A 94 17.60 -26.31 -30.01
N GLY A 95 16.63 -26.97 -29.37
CA GLY A 95 15.19 -26.81 -29.58
C GLY A 95 14.43 -27.98 -28.96
N GLY A 96 13.10 -27.89 -28.94
CA GLY A 96 12.19 -28.96 -28.52
C GLY A 96 12.20 -30.15 -29.48
N VAL A 97 11.42 -31.18 -29.14
CA VAL A 97 11.33 -32.42 -29.95
C VAL A 97 10.95 -32.12 -31.40
N ASP A 98 10.09 -31.12 -31.62
CA ASP A 98 9.63 -30.69 -32.95
C ASP A 98 10.54 -29.62 -33.59
N GLY A 99 11.71 -29.34 -32.99
CA GLY A 99 12.62 -28.27 -33.41
C GLY A 99 12.17 -26.86 -33.03
N GLY A 100 11.00 -26.69 -32.39
CA GLY A 100 10.48 -25.43 -31.89
C GLY A 100 11.19 -24.92 -30.62
N PRO A 101 10.82 -23.73 -30.11
CA PRO A 101 11.35 -23.23 -28.85
C PRO A 101 10.94 -24.05 -27.63
N ILE A 102 11.79 -24.05 -26.61
CA ILE A 102 11.49 -24.58 -25.27
C ILE A 102 11.32 -23.41 -24.32
N ARG A 103 10.23 -23.44 -23.54
CA ARG A 103 9.98 -22.46 -22.49
C ARG A 103 10.65 -22.86 -21.18
N PHE A 104 11.34 -21.92 -20.55
CA PHE A 104 11.88 -22.07 -19.21
C PHE A 104 11.40 -20.93 -18.30
N THR A 105 11.22 -21.25 -17.03
CA THR A 105 10.90 -20.31 -15.96
C THR A 105 12.13 -20.10 -15.10
N LEU A 106 12.57 -18.85 -14.95
CA LEU A 106 13.58 -18.45 -13.99
C LEU A 106 12.95 -18.30 -12.61
N VAL A 107 13.49 -18.99 -11.61
CA VAL A 107 12.97 -18.96 -10.24
C VAL A 107 14.07 -18.64 -9.23
N LEU A 108 13.66 -18.00 -8.15
CA LEU A 108 14.43 -17.86 -6.93
C LEU A 108 13.91 -18.86 -5.90
N ARG A 109 14.80 -19.62 -5.25
CA ARG A 109 14.42 -20.55 -4.17
C ARG A 109 15.42 -20.48 -3.02
N TRP A 110 14.97 -20.89 -1.83
CA TRP A 110 15.87 -21.13 -0.70
C TRP A 110 16.82 -22.30 -1.00
N ARG A 111 18.07 -22.19 -0.53
CA ARG A 111 19.05 -23.29 -0.57
C ARG A 111 18.94 -24.11 0.69
N ASP A 112 18.78 -25.41 0.54
CA ASP A 112 18.75 -26.30 1.68
C ASP A 112 20.15 -26.41 2.31
N ASP A 113 20.20 -26.83 3.58
CA ASP A 113 21.42 -26.92 4.39
C ASP A 113 22.57 -27.66 3.72
N ASP A 114 22.26 -28.71 2.97
CA ASP A 114 23.19 -29.58 2.27
C ASP A 114 23.82 -28.93 1.03
N GLU A 115 23.19 -27.89 0.47
CA GLU A 115 23.70 -27.13 -0.68
C GLU A 115 24.47 -25.87 -0.26
N ALA A 116 24.36 -25.46 1.00
CA ALA A 116 25.00 -24.25 1.51
C ALA A 116 26.51 -24.44 1.55
N ALA A 117 27.25 -23.37 1.21
CA ALA A 117 28.70 -23.39 1.38
C ALA A 117 29.03 -23.37 2.88
N VAL A 118 29.58 -24.48 3.37
CA VAL A 118 29.98 -24.64 4.77
C VAL A 118 31.49 -24.58 4.90
N ASP A 119 31.98 -23.66 5.74
CA ASP A 119 33.38 -23.62 6.16
C ASP A 119 33.51 -24.39 7.48
N THR A 120 34.26 -25.49 7.48
CA THR A 120 34.51 -26.30 8.68
C THR A 120 35.83 -25.88 9.33
N ARG A 121 35.85 -25.78 10.66
CA ARG A 121 37.05 -25.46 11.43
C ARG A 121 37.36 -26.54 12.46
N PRO A 122 38.63 -26.92 12.62
CA PRO A 122 39.04 -27.79 13.71
C PRO A 122 38.91 -27.05 15.05
N GLY A 123 38.44 -27.78 16.06
CA GLY A 123 38.36 -27.35 17.44
C GLY A 123 39.32 -28.13 18.35
N ALA A 124 39.27 -27.82 19.64
CA ALA A 124 40.08 -28.52 20.64
C ALA A 124 39.70 -30.00 20.73
N CYS A 125 40.66 -30.86 21.09
CA CYS A 125 40.42 -32.31 21.27
C CYS A 125 39.87 -33.02 20.02
N ALA A 126 40.31 -32.61 18.83
CA ALA A 126 39.90 -33.18 17.54
C ALA A 126 38.40 -33.07 17.23
N THR A 127 37.71 -32.06 17.80
CA THR A 127 36.38 -31.69 17.32
C THR A 127 36.47 -30.92 16.01
N GLU A 128 35.38 -30.85 15.25
CA GLU A 128 35.25 -29.96 14.09
C GLU A 128 33.84 -29.35 14.08
N GLY A 129 33.68 -28.18 13.47
CA GLY A 129 32.38 -27.52 13.39
C GLY A 129 32.26 -26.55 12.21
N ALA A 130 31.06 -26.46 11.67
CA ALA A 130 30.68 -25.47 10.67
C ALA A 130 30.65 -24.06 11.30
N VAL A 131 31.25 -23.07 10.65
CA VAL A 131 31.30 -21.69 11.18
C VAL A 131 30.69 -20.64 10.27
N ARG A 132 30.40 -20.99 9.02
CA ARG A 132 29.76 -20.11 8.04
C ARG A 132 28.86 -20.94 7.16
N ARG A 133 27.62 -20.47 7.01
CA ARG A 133 26.64 -20.99 6.08
C ARG A 133 26.27 -19.85 5.15
N ASP A 134 26.40 -20.04 3.84
CA ASP A 134 25.85 -19.11 2.86
C ASP A 134 24.35 -19.39 2.70
N ASP A 135 23.53 -18.55 3.33
CA ASP A 135 22.06 -18.64 3.30
C ASP A 135 21.45 -17.90 2.09
N GLY A 136 22.26 -17.53 1.11
CA GLY A 136 21.79 -16.88 -0.12
C GLY A 136 20.87 -17.79 -0.93
N PRO A 137 19.86 -17.22 -1.62
CA PRO A 137 18.96 -18.01 -2.47
C PRO A 137 19.65 -18.54 -3.73
N ALA A 138 19.16 -19.67 -4.24
CA ALA A 138 19.54 -20.21 -5.54
C ALA A 138 18.68 -19.60 -6.66
N LEU A 139 19.33 -19.29 -7.77
CA LEU A 139 18.72 -18.82 -9.00
C LEU A 139 18.77 -19.94 -10.02
N GLU A 140 17.62 -20.41 -10.50
CA GLU A 140 17.53 -21.65 -11.29
C GLU A 140 16.55 -21.53 -12.45
N TRP A 141 16.86 -22.24 -13.54
CA TRP A 141 15.92 -22.49 -14.63
C TRP A 141 15.15 -23.78 -14.37
N ARG A 142 13.84 -23.72 -14.56
CA ARG A 142 12.92 -24.87 -14.46
C ARG A 142 12.05 -24.91 -15.71
N GLU A 143 11.57 -26.08 -16.09
CA GLU A 143 10.44 -26.14 -17.01
C GLU A 143 9.17 -25.69 -16.25
N PRO A 144 8.17 -25.05 -16.91
CA PRO A 144 6.97 -24.55 -16.23
C PRO A 144 6.26 -25.60 -15.37
N GLY A 145 6.24 -26.87 -15.78
CA GLY A 145 5.63 -27.97 -15.02
C GLY A 145 6.40 -28.39 -13.75
N GLN A 146 7.65 -27.93 -13.59
CA GLN A 146 8.51 -28.23 -12.44
C GLN A 146 8.50 -27.11 -11.39
N VAL A 147 7.72 -26.04 -11.61
CA VAL A 147 7.63 -24.90 -10.70
C VAL A 147 6.64 -25.21 -9.58
N SER A 148 7.16 -25.33 -8.35
CA SER A 148 6.33 -25.50 -7.15
C SER A 148 5.85 -24.15 -6.66
N ALA A 149 4.56 -23.87 -6.86
CA ALA A 149 3.94 -22.61 -6.44
C ALA A 149 4.22 -22.32 -4.96
N GLY A 150 4.69 -21.11 -4.69
CA GLY A 150 5.01 -20.66 -3.34
C GLY A 150 6.40 -21.02 -2.84
N ILE A 151 6.99 -22.14 -3.25
CA ILE A 151 8.38 -22.48 -2.89
C ILE A 151 9.36 -21.89 -3.90
N HIS A 152 8.99 -21.91 -5.18
CA HIS A 152 9.74 -21.25 -6.25
C HIS A 152 9.12 -19.88 -6.53
N VAL A 153 9.85 -18.81 -6.22
CA VAL A 153 9.43 -17.44 -6.57
C VAL A 153 9.79 -17.19 -8.03
N VAL A 154 8.76 -17.13 -8.88
CA VAL A 154 8.92 -16.89 -10.32
C VAL A 154 9.42 -15.47 -10.57
N LEU A 155 10.50 -15.36 -11.36
CA LEU A 155 11.10 -14.09 -11.77
C LEU A 155 10.78 -13.73 -13.21
N ALA A 156 10.83 -14.67 -14.14
CA ALA A 156 10.45 -14.47 -15.54
C ALA A 156 10.34 -15.81 -16.29
N ASP A 157 9.57 -15.84 -17.36
CA ASP A 157 9.59 -16.87 -18.38
C ASP A 157 10.44 -16.44 -19.59
N VAL A 158 11.10 -17.40 -20.23
CA VAL A 158 11.86 -17.18 -21.47
C VAL A 158 11.62 -18.32 -22.45
N ASP A 159 11.60 -17.99 -23.74
CA ASP A 159 11.59 -18.99 -24.81
C ASP A 159 13.01 -19.08 -25.41
N VAL A 160 13.58 -20.29 -25.40
CA VAL A 160 14.95 -20.58 -25.83
C VAL A 160 14.95 -21.53 -27.03
N GLN A 161 15.77 -21.19 -28.03
CA GLN A 161 16.05 -22.04 -29.19
C GLN A 161 17.46 -21.75 -29.69
N SER A 162 18.18 -22.77 -30.17
CA SER A 162 19.57 -22.64 -30.65
C SER A 162 20.49 -21.95 -29.63
N CYS A 163 20.32 -22.28 -28.34
CA CYS A 163 21.03 -21.70 -27.22
C CYS A 163 20.91 -20.17 -27.11
N ARG A 164 19.79 -19.59 -27.57
CA ARG A 164 19.53 -18.15 -27.58
C ARG A 164 18.11 -17.82 -27.14
N LEU A 165 17.95 -16.66 -26.51
CA LEU A 165 16.64 -16.06 -26.22
C LEU A 165 15.91 -15.70 -27.51
N LEU A 166 14.64 -16.07 -27.63
CA LEU A 166 13.78 -15.64 -28.74
C LEU A 166 13.17 -14.26 -28.54
N GLY A 167 13.23 -13.70 -27.34
CA GLY A 167 12.66 -12.39 -27.00
C GLY A 167 13.17 -11.89 -25.65
N PRO A 168 12.68 -10.72 -25.18
CA PRO A 168 12.90 -10.31 -23.80
C PRO A 168 12.23 -11.30 -22.82
N PRO A 169 12.71 -11.43 -21.58
CA PRO A 169 12.03 -12.21 -20.54
C PRO A 169 10.62 -11.68 -20.28
N ASP A 170 9.65 -12.58 -20.15
CA ASP A 170 8.27 -12.30 -19.80
C ASP A 170 8.10 -12.34 -18.27
N ASP A 171 7.72 -11.22 -17.68
CA ASP A 171 7.63 -11.06 -16.23
C ASP A 171 6.19 -11.17 -15.69
N SER A 172 5.21 -11.50 -16.55
CA SER A 172 3.79 -11.61 -16.20
C SER A 172 3.48 -12.72 -15.19
N GLY A 173 4.34 -13.75 -15.11
CA GLY A 173 4.23 -14.83 -14.12
C GLY A 173 4.70 -14.46 -12.71
N ARG A 174 5.27 -13.26 -12.53
CA ARG A 174 5.76 -12.81 -11.21
C ARG A 174 4.60 -12.59 -10.26
N ARG A 175 4.71 -13.16 -9.06
CA ARG A 175 3.87 -12.77 -7.93
C ARG A 175 4.58 -11.70 -7.12
N LEU A 176 4.06 -10.48 -7.14
CA LEU A 176 4.48 -9.46 -6.19
C LEU A 176 3.88 -9.77 -4.82
N LEU A 177 4.74 -9.70 -3.79
CA LEU A 177 4.30 -9.65 -2.40
C LEU A 177 3.67 -8.27 -2.23
N ASN A 178 2.35 -8.19 -2.30
CA ASN A 178 1.67 -6.97 -1.86
C ASN A 178 1.99 -6.79 -0.37
N PRO A 179 2.39 -5.58 0.04
CA PRO A 179 1.47 -4.45 -0.09
C PRO A 179 2.15 -3.19 -0.64
N PRO A 180 1.58 -2.44 -1.62
CA PRO A 180 1.63 -0.99 -1.40
C PRO A 180 0.91 -0.76 -0.07
N PRO A 181 1.31 0.19 0.80
CA PRO A 181 0.47 0.54 1.93
C PRO A 181 -0.93 0.71 1.36
N THR A 182 -1.89 -0.11 1.80
CA THR A 182 -3.29 0.18 1.48
C THR A 182 -3.43 1.62 1.94
N PRO A 183 -3.65 2.58 1.02
CA PRO A 183 -3.63 3.97 1.41
C PRO A 183 -4.67 4.07 2.51
N TYR A 184 -4.22 4.53 3.67
CA TYR A 184 -5.07 4.52 4.83
C TYR A 184 -6.17 5.55 4.56
N ALA A 185 -7.38 5.05 4.39
CA ALA A 185 -8.54 5.85 4.03
C ALA A 185 -9.50 5.90 5.21
N GLY A 186 -9.78 7.12 5.67
CA GLY A 186 -10.80 7.40 6.66
C GLY A 186 -11.92 8.21 6.03
N SER A 187 -13.14 8.05 6.53
CA SER A 187 -14.28 8.87 6.12
C SER A 187 -15.16 9.19 7.31
N GLY A 188 -15.95 10.25 7.17
CA GLY A 188 -16.84 10.69 8.23
C GLY A 188 -17.78 11.78 7.77
N ALA A 189 -18.62 12.23 8.69
CA ALA A 189 -19.55 13.31 8.48
C ALA A 189 -19.73 14.14 9.75
N THR A 190 -19.89 15.45 9.61
CA THR A 190 -20.35 16.28 10.72
C THR A 190 -21.84 16.06 10.97
N VAL A 191 -22.31 16.38 12.19
CA VAL A 191 -23.71 16.13 12.59
C VAL A 191 -24.62 17.28 12.15
N ALA A 192 -25.79 16.92 11.60
CA ALA A 192 -26.78 17.87 11.11
C ALA A 192 -27.38 18.68 12.27
N GLY A 193 -27.32 20.01 12.18
CA GLY A 193 -27.75 20.91 13.27
C GLY A 193 -26.67 21.21 14.30
N GLU A 194 -25.54 20.48 14.29
CA GLU A 194 -24.41 20.69 15.21
C GLU A 194 -23.15 21.21 14.49
N THR A 195 -23.15 21.19 13.15
CA THR A 195 -22.06 21.74 12.34
C THR A 195 -22.01 23.26 12.48
N VAL A 196 -20.96 23.79 13.11
CA VAL A 196 -20.82 25.22 13.42
C VAL A 196 -20.28 25.99 12.22
N TRP A 197 -21.18 26.51 11.39
CA TRP A 197 -20.81 27.37 10.27
C TRP A 197 -20.42 28.76 10.74
N ARG A 198 -19.41 29.35 10.08
CA ARG A 198 -18.92 30.71 10.34
C ARG A 198 -18.84 31.48 9.04
N VAL A 199 -18.98 32.79 9.15
CA VAL A 199 -18.91 33.70 8.01
C VAL A 199 -17.47 34.16 7.79
N ARG A 200 -17.03 34.19 6.54
CA ARG A 200 -15.77 34.82 6.12
C ARG A 200 -16.08 36.19 5.52
N SER A 201 -15.51 37.22 6.13
CA SER A 201 -15.61 38.62 5.70
C SER A 201 -14.25 39.30 5.83
N ALA A 202 -14.00 40.31 5.00
CA ALA A 202 -12.87 41.22 5.18
C ALA A 202 -13.39 42.59 5.66
N GLN A 203 -12.53 43.39 6.28
CA GLN A 203 -12.93 44.69 6.83
C GLN A 203 -13.47 45.59 5.71
N GLY A 204 -14.72 46.06 5.86
CA GLY A 204 -15.40 46.88 4.86
C GLY A 204 -15.91 46.12 3.62
N VAL A 205 -15.81 44.78 3.60
CA VAL A 205 -16.29 43.93 2.50
C VAL A 205 -17.44 43.05 3.00
N ALA A 206 -18.50 42.93 2.20
CA ALA A 206 -19.57 41.99 2.47
C ALA A 206 -19.01 40.56 2.65
N PRO A 207 -19.67 39.71 3.45
CA PRO A 207 -19.33 38.30 3.51
C PRO A 207 -19.21 37.67 2.12
N TRP A 208 -18.28 36.74 1.97
CA TRP A 208 -18.01 36.12 0.66
C TRP A 208 -17.89 34.60 0.72
N ALA A 209 -17.79 34.01 1.92
CA ALA A 209 -17.80 32.57 2.10
C ALA A 209 -18.40 32.15 3.44
N LEU A 210 -18.89 30.92 3.50
CA LEU A 210 -19.09 30.18 4.74
C LEU A 210 -17.92 29.23 4.97
N TRP A 211 -17.57 28.95 6.21
CA TRP A 211 -16.53 27.99 6.54
C TRP A 211 -16.81 27.27 7.86
N THR A 212 -16.25 26.08 8.00
CA THR A 212 -16.24 25.31 9.26
C THR A 212 -14.95 24.51 9.36
N ASP A 213 -14.47 24.31 10.58
CA ASP A 213 -13.44 23.31 10.85
C ASP A 213 -14.13 21.95 11.03
N VAL A 214 -13.54 20.89 10.47
CA VAL A 214 -14.03 19.52 10.55
C VAL A 214 -13.01 18.70 11.32
N ASP A 215 -13.45 18.06 12.41
CA ASP A 215 -12.65 17.12 13.18
C ASP A 215 -12.63 15.76 12.47
N THR A 216 -11.45 15.23 12.24
CA THR A 216 -11.21 13.90 11.64
C THR A 216 -10.34 13.03 12.53
N SER A 217 -10.15 13.41 13.80
CA SER A 217 -9.23 12.74 14.74
C SER A 217 -9.58 11.27 14.98
N GLU A 218 -10.86 10.91 14.95
CA GLU A 218 -11.32 9.51 15.05
C GLU A 218 -10.79 8.63 13.92
N ALA A 219 -10.46 9.22 12.76
CA ALA A 219 -9.81 8.48 11.70
C ALA A 219 -8.32 8.26 11.95
N GLY A 220 -7.66 8.84 12.95
CA GLY A 220 -6.32 8.39 13.35
C GLY A 220 -5.24 8.42 12.25
N PHE A 221 -5.27 9.39 11.34
CA PHE A 221 -4.20 9.57 10.35
C PHE A 221 -2.87 9.90 11.04
N GLY A 222 -1.78 9.29 10.58
CA GLY A 222 -0.43 9.53 11.09
C GLY A 222 0.27 10.74 10.46
N ASP A 223 -0.10 11.06 9.21
CA ASP A 223 0.38 12.22 8.43
C ASP A 223 -0.81 13.04 7.92
N ILE A 224 -0.55 14.18 7.28
CA ILE A 224 -1.60 15.02 6.68
C ILE A 224 -2.18 14.28 5.45
N PRO A 225 -3.44 13.83 5.48
CA PRO A 225 -4.02 13.10 4.35
C PRO A 225 -4.46 14.07 3.25
N ALA A 226 -4.64 13.54 2.05
CA ALA A 226 -5.37 14.22 0.98
C ALA A 226 -6.88 14.14 1.28
N TYR A 227 -7.45 15.24 1.74
CA TYR A 227 -8.89 15.32 2.01
C TYR A 227 -9.68 15.67 0.75
N VAL A 228 -10.89 15.09 0.66
CA VAL A 228 -11.97 15.49 -0.24
C VAL A 228 -13.23 15.63 0.59
N ALA A 229 -13.99 16.69 0.37
CA ALA A 229 -15.20 16.97 1.14
C ALA A 229 -16.33 17.48 0.26
N ARG A 230 -17.58 17.18 0.65
CA ARG A 230 -18.79 17.72 0.04
C ARG A 230 -19.74 18.24 1.10
N ILE A 231 -20.53 19.25 0.74
CA ILE A 231 -21.60 19.77 1.61
C ILE A 231 -22.88 18.99 1.34
N VAL A 232 -23.52 18.48 2.38
CA VAL A 232 -24.79 17.76 2.30
C VAL A 232 -25.89 18.56 2.99
N GLY A 233 -27.04 18.68 2.34
CA GLY A 233 -28.22 19.39 2.85
C GLY A 233 -29.00 20.14 1.75
N PRO A 234 -30.22 20.62 2.04
CA PRO A 234 -30.99 21.45 1.12
C PRO A 234 -30.27 22.76 0.75
N ARG A 235 -30.54 23.28 -0.44
CA ARG A 235 -30.01 24.58 -0.91
C ARG A 235 -31.07 25.69 -0.92
N GLU A 236 -32.34 25.32 -0.93
CA GLU A 236 -33.45 26.27 -1.02
C GLU A 236 -33.77 26.89 0.33
N VAL A 237 -33.76 28.23 0.35
CA VAL A 237 -34.24 29.06 1.45
C VAL A 237 -35.58 29.63 1.03
N THR A 238 -36.64 29.23 1.72
CA THR A 238 -38.01 29.70 1.41
C THR A 238 -38.18 31.19 1.76
N ALA A 239 -39.20 31.83 1.21
CA ALA A 239 -39.55 33.22 1.51
C ALA A 239 -39.69 33.51 3.02
N ALA A 240 -40.22 32.55 3.78
CA ALA A 240 -40.40 32.67 5.23
C ALA A 240 -39.09 32.55 6.02
N GLN A 241 -38.09 31.87 5.47
CA GLN A 241 -36.78 31.67 6.08
C GLN A 241 -35.77 32.74 5.65
N ALA A 242 -35.98 33.34 4.48
CA ALA A 242 -35.05 34.28 3.90
C ALA A 242 -35.19 35.67 4.55
N PRO A 243 -34.09 36.30 5.03
CA PRO A 243 -34.12 37.60 5.72
C PRO A 243 -34.78 38.74 4.93
N HIS A 244 -34.70 38.67 3.60
CA HIS A 244 -35.29 39.62 2.66
C HIS A 244 -36.68 39.26 2.13
N GLY A 245 -37.28 38.16 2.59
CA GLY A 245 -38.65 37.76 2.22
C GLY A 245 -38.84 37.12 0.84
N THR A 246 -37.80 37.06 0.00
CA THR A 246 -37.82 36.41 -1.33
C THR A 246 -37.16 35.03 -1.27
N PRO A 247 -37.71 33.98 -1.92
CA PRO A 247 -37.06 32.67 -1.97
C PRO A 247 -35.76 32.73 -2.78
N CYS A 248 -34.75 31.98 -2.35
CA CYS A 248 -33.43 31.96 -2.98
C CYS A 248 -32.69 30.65 -2.72
N LEU A 249 -31.53 30.48 -3.37
CA LEU A 249 -30.62 29.37 -3.12
C LEU A 249 -29.40 29.86 -2.35
N LEU A 250 -28.98 29.10 -1.34
CA LEU A 250 -27.65 29.19 -0.75
C LEU A 250 -26.84 28.01 -1.30
N ASP A 251 -25.75 28.24 -2.02
CA ASP A 251 -24.91 27.16 -2.55
C ASP A 251 -23.49 27.63 -2.90
N GLY A 252 -22.52 26.72 -3.00
CA GLY A 252 -21.16 27.03 -3.42
C GLY A 252 -20.27 25.79 -3.49
N PRO A 253 -19.25 25.78 -4.37
CA PRO A 253 -18.32 24.66 -4.46
C PRO A 253 -17.37 24.66 -3.24
N PRO A 254 -17.33 23.60 -2.42
CA PRO A 254 -16.42 23.57 -1.28
C PRO A 254 -14.97 23.38 -1.73
N HIS A 255 -14.03 24.02 -1.04
CA HIS A 255 -12.61 23.70 -1.11
C HIS A 255 -12.02 23.56 0.29
N ILE A 256 -10.86 22.93 0.37
CA ILE A 256 -10.20 22.58 1.63
C ILE A 256 -8.98 23.47 1.83
N GLU A 257 -8.82 24.01 3.04
CA GLU A 257 -7.68 24.78 3.51
C GLU A 257 -7.17 24.21 4.84
N ALA A 258 -5.92 24.54 5.22
CA ALA A 258 -5.37 24.25 6.55
C ALA A 258 -5.51 22.78 7.02
N SER A 259 -5.19 21.84 6.13
CA SER A 259 -5.22 20.40 6.44
C SER A 259 -4.15 20.02 7.46
N GLU A 260 -4.56 19.20 8.42
CA GLU A 260 -3.74 18.57 9.46
C GLU A 260 -4.17 17.11 9.62
N PRO A 261 -3.43 16.22 10.31
CA PRO A 261 -3.80 14.80 10.40
C PRO A 261 -5.18 14.54 11.05
N GLY A 262 -5.61 15.41 11.97
CA GLY A 262 -6.86 15.26 12.71
C GLY A 262 -7.93 16.30 12.38
N ARG A 263 -7.70 17.21 11.42
CA ARG A 263 -8.66 18.26 11.07
C ARG A 263 -8.39 18.87 9.71
N PHE A 264 -9.42 19.49 9.14
CA PHE A 264 -9.26 20.42 8.01
C PHE A 264 -10.34 21.49 8.04
N ARG A 265 -10.14 22.57 7.29
CA ARG A 265 -11.15 23.61 7.11
C ARG A 265 -11.82 23.47 5.76
N VAL A 266 -13.15 23.40 5.75
CA VAL A 266 -13.93 23.59 4.52
C VAL A 266 -14.33 25.04 4.40
N VAL A 267 -14.14 25.59 3.19
CA VAL A 267 -14.60 26.91 2.80
C VAL A 267 -15.55 26.76 1.62
N VAL A 268 -16.68 27.46 1.67
CA VAL A 268 -17.73 27.48 0.65
C VAL A 268 -17.87 28.92 0.15
N PRO A 269 -17.23 29.29 -0.98
CA PRO A 269 -17.39 30.59 -1.59
C PRO A 269 -18.83 30.82 -2.07
N LEU A 270 -19.40 31.98 -1.75
CA LEU A 270 -20.78 32.34 -2.05
C LEU A 270 -20.83 33.26 -3.27
N LEU A 271 -20.68 32.66 -4.46
CA LEU A 271 -20.78 33.38 -5.73
C LEU A 271 -22.23 33.74 -6.03
N ARG A 272 -22.46 34.99 -6.44
CA ARG A 272 -23.79 35.48 -6.78
C ARG A 272 -24.16 35.08 -8.21
N ALA A 273 -25.34 34.52 -8.40
CA ALA A 273 -25.87 34.23 -9.72
C ALA A 273 -27.40 34.38 -9.75
N VAL A 274 -27.97 34.43 -10.94
CA VAL A 274 -29.42 34.30 -11.15
C VAL A 274 -29.62 33.14 -12.10
N LEU A 275 -30.39 32.15 -11.67
CA LEU A 275 -30.75 30.98 -12.46
C LEU A 275 -32.20 31.10 -12.90
N THR A 276 -32.53 30.47 -14.02
CA THR A 276 -33.91 30.29 -14.46
C THR A 276 -34.33 28.87 -14.08
N ASP A 277 -35.40 28.74 -13.31
CA ASP A 277 -36.02 27.43 -13.06
C ASP A 277 -36.55 26.89 -14.40
N PRO A 278 -36.00 25.77 -14.92
CA PRO A 278 -36.38 25.26 -16.23
C PRO A 278 -37.80 24.67 -16.25
N VAL A 279 -38.37 24.38 -15.07
CA VAL A 279 -39.71 23.79 -14.92
C VAL A 279 -40.76 24.87 -14.70
N ARG A 280 -40.44 25.89 -13.88
CA ARG A 280 -41.40 26.95 -13.50
C ARG A 280 -41.23 28.25 -14.29
N GLY A 281 -40.14 28.41 -15.02
CA GLY A 281 -39.82 29.63 -15.76
C GLY A 281 -39.53 30.86 -14.88
N THR A 282 -39.41 30.67 -13.56
CA THR A 282 -39.18 31.73 -12.58
C THR A 282 -37.68 31.95 -12.38
N LEU A 283 -37.28 33.21 -12.17
CA LEU A 283 -35.91 33.55 -11.78
C LEU A 283 -35.69 33.20 -10.31
N ILE A 284 -34.57 32.56 -10.02
CA ILE A 284 -34.13 32.19 -8.67
C ILE A 284 -32.74 32.79 -8.46
N GLU A 285 -32.60 33.62 -7.43
CA GLU A 285 -31.29 34.16 -7.05
C GLU A 285 -30.48 33.11 -6.26
N VAL A 286 -29.21 32.94 -6.63
CA VAL A 286 -28.22 32.15 -5.91
C VAL A 286 -27.34 33.11 -5.13
N ASN A 287 -27.27 32.90 -3.82
CA ASN A 287 -26.56 33.71 -2.84
C ASN A 287 -26.86 35.22 -3.01
N PRO A 288 -28.13 35.67 -2.92
CA PRO A 288 -28.43 37.10 -3.03
C PRO A 288 -27.79 37.91 -1.91
N ILE A 289 -27.48 39.19 -2.17
CA ILE A 289 -26.76 40.03 -1.19
C ILE A 289 -27.54 40.21 0.12
N GLY A 290 -28.88 40.24 0.05
CA GLY A 290 -29.73 40.32 1.23
C GLY A 290 -29.66 39.07 2.13
N LEU A 291 -29.30 37.91 1.56
CA LEU A 291 -29.01 36.69 2.31
C LEU A 291 -27.57 36.68 2.80
N ILE A 292 -26.60 36.96 1.92
CA ILE A 292 -25.16 36.92 2.26
C ILE A 292 -24.81 37.95 3.36
N ALA A 293 -25.38 39.16 3.29
CA ALA A 293 -25.10 40.21 4.27
C ALA A 293 -25.91 40.07 5.57
N ALA A 294 -26.80 39.08 5.66
CA ALA A 294 -27.64 38.90 6.84
C ALA A 294 -26.81 38.35 8.02
N PRO A 295 -27.00 38.88 9.24
CA PRO A 295 -26.35 38.32 10.43
C PRO A 295 -26.67 36.83 10.65
N ALA A 296 -27.83 36.37 10.20
CA ALA A 296 -28.31 35.00 10.34
C ALA A 296 -27.73 34.02 9.29
N LEU A 297 -26.82 34.43 8.39
CA LEU A 297 -26.31 33.57 7.31
C LEU A 297 -25.76 32.23 7.82
N ALA A 298 -24.95 32.25 8.88
CA ALA A 298 -24.40 31.04 9.50
C ALA A 298 -25.48 30.17 10.16
N ASP A 299 -26.49 30.79 10.79
CA ASP A 299 -27.60 30.09 11.43
C ASP A 299 -28.51 29.42 10.38
N ILE A 300 -28.70 30.06 9.22
CA ILE A 300 -29.43 29.47 8.10
C ILE A 300 -28.73 28.20 7.63
N ALA A 301 -27.41 28.22 7.45
CA ALA A 301 -26.65 27.02 7.09
C ALA A 301 -26.73 25.93 8.17
N SER A 302 -26.58 26.31 9.45
CA SER A 302 -26.48 25.37 10.57
C SER A 302 -27.83 24.77 10.98
N PHE A 303 -28.90 25.57 11.04
CA PHE A 303 -30.17 25.18 11.67
C PHE A 303 -31.35 25.11 10.69
N THR A 304 -31.37 25.95 9.65
CA THR A 304 -32.43 25.90 8.63
C THR A 304 -32.15 24.82 7.59
N LEU A 305 -30.98 24.90 6.95
CA LEU A 305 -30.54 23.95 5.94
C LEU A 305 -29.82 22.74 6.52
N LYS A 306 -29.39 22.81 7.79
CA LYS A 306 -28.70 21.73 8.51
C LYS A 306 -27.54 21.15 7.71
N TRP A 307 -26.75 22.02 7.09
CA TRP A 307 -25.60 21.63 6.27
C TRP A 307 -24.58 20.85 7.09
N THR A 308 -24.23 19.67 6.58
CA THR A 308 -23.13 18.85 7.08
C THR A 308 -22.00 18.79 6.06
N VAL A 309 -20.82 18.40 6.53
CA VAL A 309 -19.67 18.08 5.68
C VAL A 309 -19.46 16.58 5.73
N GLU A 310 -19.56 15.91 4.59
CA GLU A 310 -19.09 14.54 4.41
C GLU A 310 -17.70 14.58 3.79
N TRP A 311 -16.80 13.70 4.26
CA TRP A 311 -15.41 13.74 3.84
C TRP A 311 -14.79 12.35 3.73
N ILE A 312 -13.73 12.28 2.91
CA ILE A 312 -12.79 11.16 2.81
C ILE A 312 -11.38 11.75 2.88
N GLY A 313 -10.51 11.14 3.69
CA GLY A 313 -9.09 11.44 3.74
C GLY A 313 -8.29 10.21 3.31
N VAL A 314 -7.25 10.41 2.50
CA VAL A 314 -6.37 9.34 2.01
C VAL A 314 -4.92 9.66 2.37
N GLN A 315 -4.29 8.81 3.18
CA GLN A 315 -2.87 8.87 3.52
C GLN A 315 -2.12 7.76 2.77
N THR A 316 -1.07 8.14 2.04
CA THR A 316 -0.21 7.22 1.25
C THR A 316 1.14 7.01 1.91
#